data_AF-A0A7V1XPV1-F1
#
_entry.id   AF-A0A7V1XPV1-F1
#
_cell.length_a   1.000
_cell.length_b   1.000
_cell.length_c   1.000
_cell.angle_alpha   90.00
_cell.angle_beta   90.00
_cell.angle_gamma   90.00
#
_symmetry.space_group_name_H-M   'P 1'
#
loop_
_entity.id
_entity.type
_entity.pdbx_description
1 polymer ?
#
loop_
_entity_poly.entity_id
_entity_poly.type
_entity_poly.pdbx_seq_one_letter_code
_entity_poly.pdbx_strand_id
1 'polypeptide(L)'
;MERIPPPGRLLVLVGAGPAAVTAREGALKVREGARMLAEGFDVEYLLHGNAVPLGPEDRLLVLAPPTDPHGLLEAVARAASAEGIPVSRLEEPAGLPPLLAQIPLTVRLQLLALRFAVERGQDPDTVIVGAWADPGLWRLGAPPA
;
A
#
# COMPACT_ATOMS: atom_id res chain seq x y z
N MET A 1 9.18 14.68 -2.00
CA MET A 1 8.38 13.51 -1.57
C MET A 1 9.14 12.85 -0.43
N GLU A 2 8.48 12.65 0.70
CA GLU A 2 9.06 12.01 1.87
C GLU A 2 9.65 10.65 1.49
N ARG A 3 10.90 10.37 1.87
CA ARG A 3 11.65 9.21 1.37
C ARG A 3 11.33 7.97 2.22
N ILE A 4 10.20 7.33 1.93
CA ILE A 4 9.79 6.05 2.53
C ILE A 4 10.73 4.93 2.05
N PRO A 5 11.54 4.26 2.90
CA PRO A 5 12.43 3.18 2.45
C PRO A 5 11.65 1.94 1.99
N PRO A 6 12.22 1.10 1.11
CA PRO A 6 11.64 -0.22 0.84
C PRO A 6 11.70 -1.11 2.10
N PRO A 7 10.75 -2.05 2.32
CA PRO A 7 10.89 -3.12 3.32
C PRO A 7 12.01 -4.10 2.95
N GLY A 8 12.48 -4.86 3.94
CA GLY A 8 13.32 -6.05 3.71
C GLY A 8 12.51 -7.24 3.18
N ARG A 9 11.24 -7.36 3.58
CA ARG A 9 10.33 -8.46 3.21
C ARG A 9 8.96 -8.01 2.66
N LEU A 10 8.07 -7.45 3.50
CA LEU A 10 6.70 -7.07 3.12
C LEU A 10 6.43 -5.59 3.39
N LEU A 11 5.81 -4.89 2.43
CA LEU A 11 5.25 -3.56 2.65
C LEU A 11 3.77 -3.69 3.00
N VAL A 12 3.40 -3.40 4.24
CA VAL A 12 2.00 -3.34 4.68
C VAL A 12 1.53 -1.88 4.56
N LEU A 13 0.50 -1.62 3.77
CA LEU A 13 -0.16 -0.33 3.71
C LEU A 13 -1.44 -0.41 4.55
N VAL A 14 -1.68 0.58 5.40
CA VAL A 14 -2.87 0.60 6.25
C VAL A 14 -3.56 1.96 6.18
N GLY A 15 -4.89 1.93 6.12
CA GLY A 15 -5.74 3.11 6.21
C GLY A 15 -7.09 2.75 6.85
N ALA A 16 -7.91 3.76 7.11
CA ALA A 16 -9.28 3.58 7.61
C ALA A 16 -10.27 4.18 6.60
N GLY A 17 -11.44 3.55 6.46
CA GLY A 17 -12.50 4.03 5.57
C GLY A 17 -12.01 4.19 4.13
N PRO A 18 -12.15 5.37 3.49
CA PRO A 18 -11.65 5.60 2.13
C PRO A 18 -10.16 5.30 1.95
N ALA A 19 -9.35 5.56 2.97
CA ALA A 19 -7.91 5.30 2.91
C ALA A 19 -7.57 3.80 2.90
N ALA A 20 -8.45 2.92 3.41
CA ALA A 20 -8.27 1.47 3.29
C ALA A 20 -8.36 0.99 1.84
N VAL A 21 -9.22 1.61 1.02
CA VAL A 21 -9.29 1.34 -0.43
C VAL A 21 -8.01 1.79 -1.10
N THR A 22 -7.55 3.01 -0.80
CA THR A 22 -6.29 3.56 -1.31
C THR A 22 -5.07 2.74 -0.90
N ALA A 23 -5.06 2.18 0.32
CA ALA A 23 -4.00 1.27 0.79
C ALA A 23 -3.93 0.00 -0.08
N ARG A 24 -5.08 -0.59 -0.42
CA ARG A 24 -5.17 -1.74 -1.34
C ARG A 24 -4.68 -1.39 -2.74
N GLU A 25 -5.09 -0.24 -3.27
CA GLU A 25 -4.61 0.23 -4.58
C GLU A 25 -3.09 0.46 -4.58
N GLY A 26 -2.55 1.12 -3.54
CA GLY A 26 -1.11 1.31 -3.41
C GLY A 26 -0.33 0.00 -3.33
N ALA A 27 -0.85 -0.98 -2.58
CA ALA A 27 -0.27 -2.33 -2.54
C ALA A 27 -0.25 -2.98 -3.92
N LEU A 28 -1.35 -2.86 -4.68
CA LEU A 28 -1.42 -3.37 -6.05
C LEU A 28 -0.37 -2.70 -6.95
N LYS A 29 -0.23 -1.38 -6.91
CA LYS A 29 0.77 -0.66 -7.73
C LYS A 29 2.20 -1.08 -7.39
N VAL A 30 2.52 -1.29 -6.11
CA VAL A 30 3.84 -1.78 -5.67
C VAL A 30 4.09 -3.21 -6.14
N ARG A 31 3.08 -4.09 -6.08
CA ARG A 31 3.20 -5.47 -6.60
C ARG A 31 3.46 -5.49 -8.11
N GLU A 32 2.69 -4.73 -8.86
CA GLU A 32 2.77 -4.65 -10.32
C GLU A 32 4.07 -3.99 -10.78
N GLY A 33 4.31 -2.74 -10.37
CA GLY A 33 5.42 -1.94 -10.87
C GLY A 33 6.78 -2.35 -10.31
N ALA A 34 6.86 -2.63 -9.00
CA ALA A 34 8.13 -2.89 -8.32
C ALA A 34 8.43 -4.39 -8.10
N ARG A 35 7.46 -5.27 -8.38
CA ARG A 35 7.55 -6.72 -8.11
C ARG A 35 7.99 -7.00 -6.67
N MET A 36 7.34 -6.31 -5.73
CA MET A 36 7.57 -6.45 -4.30
C MET A 36 6.31 -6.98 -3.62
N LEU A 37 6.50 -7.75 -2.55
CA LEU A 37 5.39 -8.14 -1.69
C LEU A 37 4.86 -6.89 -0.99
N ALA A 38 3.59 -6.60 -1.22
CA ALA A 38 2.88 -5.51 -0.55
C ALA A 38 1.43 -5.90 -0.26
N GLU A 39 0.83 -5.45 0.82
CA GLU A 39 -0.57 -5.75 1.10
C GLU A 39 -1.25 -4.56 1.77
N GLY A 40 -2.47 -4.26 1.33
CA GLY A 40 -3.24 -3.12 1.81
C GLY A 40 -4.38 -3.59 2.70
N PHE A 41 -4.47 -3.03 3.91
CA PHE A 41 -5.49 -3.39 4.87
C PHE A 41 -6.34 -2.17 5.29
N ASP A 42 -7.60 -2.46 5.60
CA ASP A 42 -8.31 -1.66 6.60
C ASP A 42 -7.67 -1.88 7.97
N VAL A 43 -7.52 -0.83 8.76
CA VAL A 43 -6.81 -0.86 10.04
C VAL A 43 -7.40 -1.84 11.04
N GLU A 44 -8.73 -2.00 11.09
CA GLU A 44 -9.36 -2.98 11.99
C GLU A 44 -9.06 -4.39 11.50
N TYR A 45 -9.16 -4.62 10.18
CA TYR A 45 -8.85 -5.92 9.59
C TYR A 45 -7.39 -6.35 9.75
N LEU A 46 -6.46 -5.39 9.79
CA LEU A 46 -5.06 -5.66 10.10
C LEU A 46 -4.89 -6.32 11.48
N LEU A 47 -5.67 -5.88 12.49
CA LEU A 47 -5.60 -6.41 13.84
C LEU A 47 -6.20 -7.81 14.00
N HIS A 48 -7.01 -8.26 13.04
CA HIS A 48 -7.63 -9.59 13.04
C HIS A 48 -6.70 -10.70 12.54
N GLY A 49 -5.47 -10.73 13.07
CA GLY A 49 -4.47 -11.76 12.80
C GLY A 49 -3.42 -11.38 11.74
N ASN A 50 -3.71 -10.42 10.88
CA ASN A 50 -2.78 -10.01 9.80
C ASN A 50 -1.53 -9.29 10.33
N ALA A 51 -1.60 -8.65 11.50
CA ALA A 51 -0.46 -8.03 12.16
C ALA A 51 0.47 -9.06 12.86
N VAL A 52 -0.06 -10.22 13.26
CA VAL A 52 0.65 -11.24 14.05
C VAL A 52 1.94 -11.75 13.40
N PRO A 53 2.00 -12.03 12.08
CA PRO A 53 3.23 -12.52 11.44
C PRO A 53 4.22 -11.40 11.06
N LEU A 54 3.90 -10.13 11.35
CA LEU A 54 4.78 -9.02 10.97
C LEU A 54 6.00 -8.93 11.90
N GLY A 55 7.12 -8.44 11.37
CA GLY A 55 8.34 -8.27 12.15
C GLY A 55 9.29 -7.20 11.57
N PRO A 56 10.52 -7.10 12.10
CA PRO A 56 11.44 -6.00 11.77
C PRO A 56 11.87 -5.87 10.30
N GLU A 57 11.75 -6.96 9.52
CA GLU A 57 12.02 -6.95 8.07
C GLU A 57 10.84 -6.39 7.25
N ASP A 58 9.65 -6.29 7.83
CA ASP A 58 8.49 -5.70 7.19
C ASP A 58 8.47 -4.18 7.39
N ARG A 59 7.55 -3.49 6.72
CA ARG A 59 7.33 -2.06 6.94
C ARG A 59 5.85 -1.77 6.96
N LEU A 60 5.42 -0.99 7.95
CA LEU A 60 4.07 -0.44 7.98
C LEU A 60 4.08 0.97 7.40
N LEU A 61 3.34 1.18 6.32
CA LEU A 61 3.04 2.48 5.74
C LEU A 61 1.61 2.89 6.12
N VAL A 62 1.50 3.86 7.00
CA VAL A 62 0.23 4.42 7.45
C VAL A 62 -0.18 5.52 6.47
N LEU A 63 -1.32 5.34 5.81
CA LEU A 63 -1.98 6.40 5.05
C LEU A 63 -2.70 7.30 6.04
N ALA A 64 -1.99 8.31 6.51
CA ALA A 64 -2.44 9.20 7.56
C ALA A 64 -3.53 10.12 6.99
N PRO A 65 -4.80 9.97 7.43
CA PRO A 65 -5.85 10.92 7.07
C PRO A 65 -5.57 12.27 7.75
N PRO A 66 -6.15 13.38 7.25
CA PRO A 66 -6.15 14.66 7.97
C PRO A 66 -6.77 14.57 9.38
N THR A 67 -7.59 13.53 9.63
CA THR A 67 -8.25 13.25 10.90
C THR A 67 -8.27 11.75 11.19
N ASP A 68 -7.73 11.32 12.33
CA ASP A 68 -7.91 9.97 12.91
C ASP A 68 -8.87 10.08 14.11
N PRO A 69 -10.20 10.11 13.88
CA PRO A 69 -11.18 10.52 14.89
C PRO A 69 -11.19 9.65 16.16
N HIS A 70 -10.68 8.41 16.07
CA HIS A 70 -10.63 7.49 17.20
C HIS A 70 -9.19 7.14 17.62
N GLY A 71 -8.17 7.70 16.94
CA GLY A 71 -6.76 7.44 17.25
C GLY A 71 -6.30 6.02 16.94
N LEU A 72 -7.09 5.24 16.19
CA LEU A 72 -6.84 3.81 15.96
C LEU A 72 -5.62 3.60 15.05
N LEU A 73 -5.50 4.37 13.96
CA LEU A 73 -4.35 4.26 13.06
C LEU A 73 -3.06 4.58 13.79
N GLU A 74 -3.06 5.64 14.60
CA GLU A 74 -1.89 6.00 15.39
C GLU A 74 -1.60 5.00 16.53
N ALA A 75 -2.62 4.39 17.13
CA ALA A 75 -2.44 3.31 18.09
C ALA A 75 -1.79 2.07 17.45
N VAL A 76 -2.24 1.67 16.26
CA VAL A 76 -1.65 0.57 15.50
C VAL A 76 -0.22 0.89 15.07
N ALA A 77 0.05 2.12 14.63
CA ALA A 77 1.41 2.58 14.30
C ALA A 77 2.36 2.47 15.51
N ARG A 78 1.90 2.87 16.70
CA ARG A 78 2.69 2.73 17.94
C ARG A 78 2.91 1.27 18.32
N ALA A 79 1.87 0.43 18.21
CA ALA A 79 1.99 -1.01 18.48
C ALA A 79 3.01 -1.66 17.52
N ALA A 80 2.92 -1.39 16.22
CA ALA A 80 3.89 -1.90 15.24
C ALA A 80 5.32 -1.45 15.55
N SER A 81 5.51 -0.17 15.94
CA SER A 81 6.83 0.33 16.35
C SER A 81 7.36 -0.37 17.60
N ALA A 82 6.50 -0.70 18.56
CA ALA A 82 6.86 -1.42 19.78
C ALA A 82 7.30 -2.87 19.50
N GLU A 83 6.73 -3.50 18.48
CA GLU A 83 7.15 -4.81 17.95
C GLU A 83 8.39 -4.73 17.04
N GLY A 84 9.02 -3.55 16.93
CA GLY A 84 10.22 -3.33 16.13
C GLY A 84 9.98 -3.23 14.62
N ILE A 85 8.73 -3.11 14.18
CA ILE A 85 8.39 -2.92 12.76
C ILE A 85 8.63 -1.45 12.39
N PRO A 86 9.47 -1.15 11.38
CA PRO A 86 9.61 0.19 10.83
C PRO A 86 8.27 0.77 10.37
N VAL A 87 7.93 1.96 10.88
CA VAL A 87 6.71 2.69 10.50
C VAL A 87 7.05 3.91 9.65
N SER A 88 6.25 4.15 8.62
CA SER A 88 6.29 5.36 7.79
C SER A 88 4.89 5.92 7.63
N ARG A 89 4.78 7.24 7.42
CA ARG A 89 3.50 7.92 7.20
C ARG A 89 3.49 8.52 5.81
N LEU A 90 2.31 8.52 5.19
CA LEU A 90 2.04 9.25 3.97
C LEU A 90 0.78 10.07 4.18
N GLU A 91 0.94 11.39 4.21
CA GLU A 91 -0.13 12.35 4.49
C GLU A 91 -0.60 13.05 3.20
N GLU A 92 -1.83 13.58 3.23
CA GLU A 92 -2.32 14.59 2.29
C GLU A 92 -2.37 15.97 2.94
N PRO A 93 -1.39 16.86 2.67
CA PRO A 93 -1.24 18.11 3.40
C PRO A 93 -2.26 19.20 2.99
N ALA A 94 -2.98 19.06 1.87
CA ALA A 94 -3.85 20.11 1.35
C ALA A 94 -5.18 20.26 2.11
N GLY A 95 -5.40 19.52 3.20
CA GLY A 95 -6.62 19.62 4.01
C GLY A 95 -7.90 19.25 3.26
N LEU A 96 -7.79 18.38 2.25
CA LEU A 96 -8.91 17.95 1.43
C LEU A 96 -9.92 17.13 2.26
N PRO A 97 -11.22 17.14 1.89
CA PRO A 97 -12.18 16.20 2.44
C PRO A 97 -11.67 14.75 2.32
N PRO A 98 -11.93 13.87 3.30
CA PRO A 98 -11.35 12.52 3.34
C PRO A 98 -11.52 11.72 2.04
N LEU A 99 -12.65 11.85 1.34
CA LEU A 99 -12.88 11.19 0.06
C LEU A 99 -11.99 11.77 -1.07
N LEU A 100 -11.84 13.09 -1.13
CA LEU A 100 -11.04 13.75 -2.17
C LEU A 100 -9.53 13.61 -1.92
N ALA A 101 -9.10 13.48 -0.67
CA ALA A 101 -7.70 13.23 -0.31
C ALA A 101 -7.16 11.93 -0.93
N GLN A 102 -8.03 10.98 -1.29
CA GLN A 102 -7.61 9.70 -1.88
C GLN A 102 -7.01 9.84 -3.27
N ILE A 103 -7.42 10.86 -4.03
CA ILE A 103 -6.91 11.12 -5.39
C ILE A 103 -5.41 11.42 -5.36
N PRO A 104 -4.92 12.46 -4.65
CA PRO A 104 -3.48 12.72 -4.57
C PRO A 104 -2.72 11.65 -3.78
N LEU A 105 -3.32 11.01 -2.77
CA LEU A 105 -2.69 9.87 -2.09
C LEU A 105 -2.39 8.71 -3.04
N THR A 106 -3.34 8.38 -3.93
CA THR A 106 -3.15 7.34 -4.95
C THR A 106 -1.99 7.69 -5.88
N VAL A 107 -1.92 8.95 -6.34
CA VAL A 107 -0.81 9.42 -7.18
C VAL A 107 0.54 9.32 -6.44
N ARG A 108 0.60 9.68 -5.16
CA ARG A 108 1.82 9.52 -4.37
C ARG A 108 2.24 8.06 -4.20
N LEU A 109 1.28 7.14 -4.08
CA LEU A 109 1.55 5.69 -4.04
C LEU A 109 2.02 5.14 -5.39
N GLN A 110 1.50 5.66 -6.51
CA GLN A 110 2.01 5.34 -7.84
C GLN A 110 3.46 5.82 -8.02
N LEU A 111 3.78 7.03 -7.56
CA LEU A 111 5.15 7.56 -7.56
C LEU A 111 6.09 6.77 -6.64
N LEU A 112 5.58 6.29 -5.50
CA LEU A 112 6.30 5.39 -4.60
C LEU A 112 6.63 4.06 -5.30
N ALA A 113 5.65 3.44 -5.96
CA ALA A 113 5.83 2.20 -6.71
C ALA A 113 6.83 2.38 -7.86
N LEU A 114 6.73 3.46 -8.63
CA LEU A 114 7.69 3.82 -9.69
C LEU A 114 9.11 3.93 -9.14
N ARG A 115 9.29 4.62 -8.02
CA ARG A 115 10.62 4.76 -7.42
C ARG A 115 11.19 3.40 -7.01
N PHE A 116 10.39 2.55 -6.35
CA PHE A 116 10.83 1.20 -5.99
C PHE A 116 11.13 0.34 -7.22
N ALA A 117 10.38 0.49 -8.32
CA ALA A 117 10.66 -0.19 -9.57
C ALA A 117 12.03 0.22 -10.12
N VAL A 118 12.30 1.53 -10.21
CA VAL A 118 13.58 2.09 -10.67
C VAL A 118 14.75 1.64 -9.79
N GLU A 119 14.60 1.71 -8.46
CA GLU A 119 15.63 1.25 -7.50
C GLU A 119 15.94 -0.25 -7.65
N ARG A 120 14.99 -1.04 -8.15
CA ARG A 120 15.11 -2.49 -8.37
C ARG A 120 15.38 -2.89 -9.83
N GLY A 121 15.61 -1.91 -10.72
CA GLY A 121 15.78 -2.14 -12.15
C GLY A 121 14.59 -2.87 -12.81
N GLN A 122 13.37 -2.69 -12.29
CA GLN A 122 12.15 -3.20 -12.89
C GLN A 122 11.56 -2.17 -13.85
N ASP A 123 11.04 -2.66 -14.98
CA ASP A 123 10.23 -1.87 -15.90
C ASP A 123 8.78 -1.79 -15.39
N PRO A 124 8.32 -0.62 -14.90
CA PRO A 124 6.98 -0.46 -14.37
C PRO A 124 5.89 -0.41 -15.45
N ASP A 125 6.25 -0.35 -16.74
CA ASP A 125 5.28 -0.41 -17.85
C ASP A 125 4.97 -1.87 -18.26
N THR A 126 5.77 -2.84 -17.80
CA THR A 126 5.61 -4.27 -18.08
C THR A 126 5.28 -5.07 -16.80
N VAL A 127 4.01 -5.01 -16.39
CA VAL A 127 3.56 -5.42 -15.04
C VAL A 127 3.00 -6.85 -14.93
N ILE A 128 2.36 -7.36 -15.99
CA ILE A 128 1.78 -8.72 -16.02
C ILE A 128 2.52 -9.51 -17.10
N VAL A 129 3.19 -10.60 -16.70
CA VAL A 129 4.12 -11.35 -17.57
C VAL A 129 3.95 -12.87 -17.42
N GLY A 130 4.48 -13.62 -18.39
CA GLY A 130 4.48 -15.09 -18.37
C GLY A 130 3.07 -15.67 -18.48
N ALA A 131 2.79 -16.73 -17.72
CA ALA A 131 1.49 -17.40 -17.72
C ALA A 131 0.34 -16.48 -17.28
N TRP A 132 0.62 -15.46 -16.46
CA TRP A 132 -0.39 -14.48 -16.03
C TRP A 132 -0.82 -13.52 -17.15
N ALA A 133 -0.03 -13.40 -18.22
CA ALA A 133 -0.33 -12.56 -19.38
C ALA A 133 -1.02 -13.33 -20.52
N ASP A 134 -1.37 -14.61 -20.32
CA ASP A 134 -2.01 -15.44 -21.35
C ASP A 134 -3.35 -14.84 -21.80
N PRO A 135 -3.53 -14.46 -23.08
CA PRO A 135 -4.81 -13.98 -23.59
C PRO A 135 -5.96 -14.98 -23.44
N GLY A 136 -5.67 -16.29 -23.36
CA GLY A 136 -6.65 -17.31 -23.02
C GLY A 136 -7.26 -17.07 -21.64
N LEU A 137 -6.41 -16.93 -20.62
CA LEU A 137 -6.80 -16.64 -19.24
C LEU A 137 -7.70 -15.40 -19.13
N TRP A 138 -7.31 -14.28 -19.76
CA TRP A 138 -8.06 -13.02 -19.68
C TRP A 138 -9.41 -13.03 -20.42
N ARG A 139 -9.62 -13.99 -21.33
CA ARG A 139 -10.90 -14.13 -22.04
C ARG A 139 -11.97 -14.90 -21.27
N LEU A 140 -11.60 -15.73 -20.29
CA LEU A 140 -12.54 -16.61 -19.57
C LEU A 140 -13.62 -15.85 -18.76
N GLY A 141 -13.37 -14.57 -18.43
CA GLY A 141 -14.32 -13.72 -17.71
C GLY A 141 -14.77 -12.48 -18.50
N ALA A 142 -14.38 -12.36 -19.77
CA ALA A 142 -14.78 -11.21 -20.58
C ALA A 142 -16.27 -11.31 -20.96
N PRO A 143 -17.03 -10.19 -20.94
CA PRO A 143 -18.38 -10.20 -21.47
C PRO A 143 -18.35 -10.62 -22.96
N PRO A 144 -19.41 -11.29 -23.46
CA PRO A 144 -19.51 -11.60 -24.88
C PRO A 144 -19.43 -10.30 -25.70
N ALA A 145 -18.72 -10.38 -26.82
CA ALA A 145 -18.56 -9.28 -27.78
C ALA A 145 -19.88 -8.91 -28.46
#